data_AF-A0A855FAD1-F1
#
_entry.id   AF-A0A855FAD1-F1
#
_cell.length_a   1.000
_cell.length_b   1.000
_cell.length_c   1.000
_cell.angle_alpha   90.00
_cell.angle_beta   90.00
_cell.angle_gamma   90.00
#
_symmetry.space_group_name_H-M   'P 1'
#
loop_
_entity.id
_entity.type
_entity.pdbx_description
1 polymer ?
#
loop_
_entity_poly.entity_id
_entity_poly.type
_entity_poly.pdbx_seq_one_letter_code
_entity_poly.pdbx_strand_id
1 'polypeptide(L)'
;MKKVWFRSRDEAETYISGDTLECLECGKKFVLLEKHLRIAHAMTCEEYREKYNIPVSIPLAGAGYREKQRLKMLRLQESGAIDYSHLSKASEKARTAGRGARRDFDLKQQAEFMKSVNDSGKAFRRKKPT
;
A
#
# COMPACT_ATOMS: atom_id res chain seq x y z
N MET A 1 5.82 22.53 -11.11
CA MET A 1 5.58 21.14 -11.57
C MET A 1 5.74 20.17 -10.40
N LYS A 2 4.79 19.23 -10.19
CA LYS A 2 4.98 18.15 -9.21
C LYS A 2 6.09 17.22 -9.71
N LYS A 3 7.17 17.06 -8.95
CA LYS A 3 8.24 16.10 -9.26
C LYS A 3 7.67 14.70 -9.12
N VAL A 4 7.37 14.04 -10.22
CA VAL A 4 6.93 12.63 -10.23
C VAL A 4 8.18 11.76 -10.10
N TRP A 5 8.30 11.05 -8.99
CA TRP A 5 9.46 10.19 -8.73
C TRP A 5 9.38 8.86 -9.47
N PHE A 6 8.24 8.18 -9.39
CA PHE A 6 7.99 6.94 -10.13
C PHE A 6 6.99 7.20 -11.26
N ARG A 7 7.41 6.90 -12.49
CA ARG A 7 6.61 7.09 -13.72
C ARG A 7 5.68 5.92 -13.97
N SER A 8 6.05 4.73 -13.52
CA SER A 8 5.25 3.50 -13.64
C SER A 8 5.11 2.78 -12.31
N ARG A 9 4.18 1.84 -12.27
CA ARG A 9 4.00 0.93 -11.14
C ARG A 9 5.22 0.05 -10.92
N ASP A 10 5.79 -0.47 -12.01
CA ASP A 10 6.94 -1.40 -11.96
C ASP A 10 8.19 -0.73 -11.37
N GLU A 11 8.42 0.54 -11.69
CA GLU A 11 9.51 1.33 -11.08
C GLU A 11 9.32 1.45 -9.56
N ALA A 12 8.10 1.77 -9.12
CA ALA A 12 7.78 1.89 -7.70
C ALA A 12 7.87 0.53 -6.99
N GLU A 13 7.42 -0.55 -7.62
CA GLU A 13 7.53 -1.91 -7.07
C GLU A 13 8.98 -2.37 -6.98
N THR A 14 9.83 -2.04 -7.96
CA THR A 14 11.26 -2.32 -7.94
C THR A 14 11.98 -1.59 -6.80
N TYR A 15 11.59 -0.34 -6.52
CA TYR A 15 12.10 0.39 -5.36
C TYR A 15 11.75 -0.31 -4.03
N ILE A 16 10.57 -0.92 -3.91
CA ILE A 16 10.11 -1.56 -2.67
C ILE A 16 10.54 -3.02 -2.54
N SER A 17 10.90 -3.67 -3.65
CA SER A 17 11.18 -5.11 -3.69
C SER A 17 12.49 -5.51 -2.99
N GLY A 18 13.41 -4.58 -2.77
CA GLY A 18 14.69 -4.84 -2.12
C GLY A 18 14.60 -5.24 -0.64
N ASP A 19 15.71 -5.74 -0.10
CA ASP A 19 15.85 -6.05 1.33
C ASP A 19 15.99 -4.81 2.22
N THR A 20 16.39 -3.68 1.61
CA THR A 20 16.42 -2.38 2.26
C THR A 20 15.83 -1.32 1.33
N LEU A 21 15.22 -0.31 1.94
CA LEU A 21 14.59 0.81 1.26
C LEU A 21 15.41 2.06 1.50
N GLU A 22 15.71 2.79 0.44
CA GLU A 22 16.36 4.09 0.53
C GLU A 22 15.33 5.20 0.79
N CYS A 23 15.47 5.98 1.86
CA CYS A 23 14.60 7.10 2.12
C CYS A 23 14.80 8.20 1.08
N LEU A 24 13.74 8.59 0.36
CA LEU A 24 13.79 9.61 -0.70
C LEU A 24 13.88 11.05 -0.16
N GLU A 25 13.83 11.24 1.16
CA GLU A 25 14.07 12.53 1.82
C GLU A 25 15.55 12.71 2.20
N CYS A 26 16.21 11.63 2.67
CA CYS A 26 17.56 11.73 3.26
C CYS A 26 18.62 10.79 2.65
N GLY A 27 18.27 9.91 1.70
CA GLY A 27 19.18 8.99 1.02
C GLY A 27 19.68 7.80 1.86
N LYS A 28 19.22 7.65 3.11
CA LYS A 28 19.66 6.56 4.01
C LYS A 28 18.83 5.29 3.78
N LYS A 29 19.47 4.13 3.94
CA LYS A 29 18.84 2.81 3.74
C LYS A 29 18.33 2.22 5.05
N PHE A 30 17.11 1.68 5.02
CA PHE A 30 16.45 1.08 6.18
C PHE A 30 15.69 -0.19 5.81
N VAL A 31 15.64 -1.15 6.74
CA VAL A 31 14.77 -2.33 6.59
C VAL A 31 13.31 -1.98 6.83
N LEU A 32 13.03 -1.06 7.77
CA LEU A 32 11.69 -0.59 8.08
C LEU A 32 11.66 0.94 8.00
N LEU A 33 11.07 1.46 6.92
CA LEU A 33 11.10 2.90 6.65
C LEU A 33 10.12 3.65 7.56
N GLU A 34 9.00 3.05 7.93
CA GLU A 34 7.95 3.66 8.78
C GLU A 34 8.50 4.33 10.05
N LYS A 35 9.35 3.61 10.81
CA LYS A 35 9.92 4.15 12.05
C LYS A 35 10.79 5.38 11.78
N HIS A 36 11.56 5.35 10.71
CA HIS A 36 12.42 6.45 10.32
C HIS A 36 11.61 7.68 9.90
N LEU A 37 10.57 7.50 9.08
CA LEU A 37 9.69 8.60 8.63
C LEU A 37 9.07 9.34 9.82
N ARG A 38 8.56 8.60 10.80
CA ARG A 38 7.92 9.18 11.98
C ARG A 38 8.91 9.96 12.86
N ILE A 39 10.13 9.45 13.05
CA ILE A 39 11.11 10.05 13.97
C ILE A 39 11.91 11.17 13.31
N ALA A 40 12.40 10.95 12.09
CA ALA A 40 13.31 11.88 11.42
C ALA A 40 12.59 12.96 10.60
N HIS A 41 11.38 12.65 10.11
CA HIS A 41 10.65 13.52 9.17
C HIS A 41 9.26 13.91 9.69
N ALA A 42 8.86 13.44 10.88
CA ALA A 42 7.53 13.65 11.45
C ALA A 42 6.37 13.39 10.48
N MET A 43 6.57 12.45 9.53
CA MET A 43 5.64 12.18 8.45
C MET A 43 5.08 10.76 8.55
N THR A 44 3.84 10.59 8.08
CA THR A 44 3.20 9.28 8.02
C THR A 44 3.60 8.53 6.76
N CYS A 45 3.46 7.20 6.79
CA CYS A 45 3.66 6.38 5.59
C CYS A 45 2.66 6.70 4.47
N GLU A 46 1.49 7.24 4.79
CA GLU A 46 0.50 7.64 3.79
C GLU A 46 0.95 8.90 3.06
N GLU A 47 1.36 9.93 3.80
CA GLU A 47 1.92 11.18 3.25
C GLU A 47 3.16 10.91 2.41
N TYR A 48 4.08 10.05 2.88
CA TYR A 48 5.26 9.66 2.11
C TYR A 48 4.87 9.00 0.78
N ARG A 49 3.90 8.08 0.80
CA ARG A 49 3.44 7.42 -0.42
C ARG A 49 2.75 8.39 -1.37
N GLU A 50 2.00 9.36 -0.88
CA GLU A 50 1.37 10.39 -1.70
C GLU A 50 2.40 11.33 -2.32
N LYS A 51 3.39 11.77 -1.54
CA LYS A 51 4.46 12.67 -2.00
C LYS A 51 5.28 12.05 -3.14
N TYR A 52 5.59 10.76 -3.03
CA TYR A 52 6.47 10.05 -3.96
C TYR A 52 5.72 9.18 -4.97
N ASN A 53 4.38 9.19 -4.96
CA ASN A 53 3.54 8.36 -5.82
C ASN A 53 3.81 6.85 -5.69
N ILE A 54 3.96 6.37 -4.45
CA ILE A 54 4.27 4.96 -4.15
C ILE A 54 2.97 4.17 -3.91
N PRO A 55 2.80 2.98 -4.49
CA PRO A 55 1.58 2.19 -4.34
C PRO A 55 1.36 1.72 -2.91
N VAL A 56 0.10 1.59 -2.51
CA VAL A 56 -0.30 1.12 -1.16
C VAL A 56 -0.29 -0.40 -1.02
N SER A 57 -0.11 -1.13 -2.11
CA SER A 57 -0.14 -2.60 -2.15
C SER A 57 0.99 -3.25 -1.35
N ILE A 58 2.17 -2.61 -1.31
CA ILE A 58 3.36 -3.16 -0.68
C ILE A 58 3.74 -2.34 0.56
N PRO A 59 4.01 -2.98 1.72
CA PRO A 59 4.54 -2.28 2.89
C PRO A 59 5.89 -1.62 2.60
N LEU A 60 6.15 -0.46 3.21
CA LEU A 60 7.47 0.20 3.19
C LEU A 60 8.45 -0.51 4.15
N ALA A 61 8.66 -1.80 3.89
CA ALA A 61 9.61 -2.64 4.58
C ALA A 61 10.33 -3.57 3.59
N GLY A 62 11.57 -3.91 3.90
CA GLY A 62 12.39 -4.81 3.10
C GLY A 62 11.78 -6.21 2.95
N ALA A 63 12.08 -6.87 1.83
CA ALA A 63 11.54 -8.19 1.49
C ALA A 63 11.77 -9.24 2.60
N GLY A 64 13.01 -9.39 3.09
CA GLY A 64 13.29 -10.32 4.19
C GLY A 64 12.53 -10.04 5.48
N TYR A 65 12.21 -8.76 5.79
CA TYR A 65 11.39 -8.41 6.95
C TYR A 65 9.91 -8.77 6.72
N ARG A 66 9.37 -8.47 5.53
CA ARG A 66 8.00 -8.84 5.13
C ARG A 66 7.78 -10.35 5.21
N GLU A 67 8.75 -11.14 4.72
CA GLU A 67 8.75 -12.59 4.80
C GLU A 67 8.68 -13.08 6.25
N LYS A 68 9.58 -12.59 7.11
CA LYS A 68 9.61 -12.96 8.53
C LYS A 68 8.30 -12.63 9.25
N GLN A 69 7.70 -11.47 8.97
CA GLN A 69 6.40 -11.12 9.55
C GLN A 69 5.27 -12.03 9.04
N ARG A 70 5.26 -12.38 7.75
CA ARG A 70 4.28 -13.31 7.19
C ARG A 70 4.38 -14.68 7.87
N LEU A 71 5.59 -15.24 7.97
CA LEU A 71 5.82 -16.53 8.62
C LEU A 71 5.44 -16.50 10.10
N LYS A 72 5.73 -15.41 10.81
CA LYS A 72 5.30 -15.23 12.20
C LYS A 72 3.78 -15.29 12.34
N MET A 73 3.05 -14.60 11.46
CA MET A 73 1.58 -14.61 11.47
C MET A 73 1.02 -15.99 11.17
N LEU A 74 1.59 -16.72 10.21
CA LEU A 74 1.17 -18.10 9.90
C LEU A 74 1.35 -19.03 11.11
N ARG A 75 2.51 -18.96 11.79
CA ARG A 75 2.75 -19.75 13.01
C ARG A 75 1.76 -19.46 14.12
N LEU A 76 1.35 -18.19 14.28
CA LEU A 76 0.36 -17.80 15.29
C LEU A 76 -1.04 -18.32 14.97
N GLN A 77 -1.37 -18.43 13.69
CA GLN A 77 -2.61 -19.06 13.23
C GLN A 77 -2.55 -20.57 13.47
N GLU A 78 -1.44 -21.22 13.10
CA GLU A 78 -1.22 -22.65 13.33
C GLU A 78 -1.26 -23.02 14.82
N SER A 79 -0.70 -22.18 15.69
CA SER A 79 -0.73 -22.43 17.14
C SER A 79 -2.08 -22.11 17.79
N GLY A 80 -3.06 -21.62 17.03
CA GLY A 80 -4.37 -21.22 17.55
C GLY A 80 -4.34 -19.99 18.48
N ALA A 81 -3.20 -19.29 18.58
CA ALA A 81 -3.07 -18.08 19.39
C ALA A 81 -3.82 -16.89 18.75
N ILE A 82 -4.04 -16.94 17.44
CA ILE A 82 -4.86 -15.99 16.70
C ILE A 82 -5.94 -16.76 15.92
N ASP A 83 -7.20 -16.54 16.28
CA ASP A 83 -8.37 -17.02 15.53
C ASP A 83 -9.23 -15.82 15.07
N TYR A 84 -9.70 -15.86 13.82
CA TYR A 84 -10.54 -14.83 13.22
C TYR A 84 -12.04 -15.10 13.41
N SER A 85 -12.43 -16.24 13.97
CA SER A 85 -13.83 -16.66 14.16
C SER A 85 -14.68 -15.64 14.93
N HIS A 86 -14.09 -14.86 15.83
CA HIS A 86 -14.80 -13.90 16.69
C HIS A 86 -14.81 -12.46 16.16
N LEU A 87 -14.10 -12.17 15.06
CA LEU A 87 -13.87 -10.81 14.57
C LEU A 87 -14.91 -10.35 13.54
N SER A 88 -16.19 -10.69 13.72
CA SER A 88 -17.28 -10.29 12.80
C SER A 88 -17.35 -8.78 12.58
N LYS A 89 -17.22 -8.00 13.66
CA LYS A 89 -17.13 -6.53 13.62
C LYS A 89 -15.94 -6.02 12.81
N ALA A 90 -14.79 -6.70 12.88
CA ALA A 90 -13.62 -6.30 12.10
C ALA A 90 -13.80 -6.63 10.61
N SER A 91 -14.40 -7.78 10.29
CA SER A 91 -14.76 -8.19 8.92
C SER A 91 -15.80 -7.27 8.29
N GLU A 92 -16.79 -6.82 9.06
CA GLU A 92 -17.77 -5.80 8.63
C GLU A 92 -17.09 -4.45 8.38
N LYS A 93 -16.27 -4.00 9.33
CA LYS A 93 -15.51 -2.75 9.18
C LYS A 93 -14.60 -2.80 7.95
N ALA A 94 -13.90 -3.92 7.70
CA ALA A 94 -13.03 -4.09 6.55
C ALA A 94 -13.77 -4.00 5.20
N ARG A 95 -15.01 -4.51 5.12
CA ARG A 95 -15.85 -4.38 3.90
C ARG A 95 -16.17 -2.93 3.57
N THR A 96 -16.34 -2.10 4.60
CA THR A 96 -16.67 -0.67 4.44
C THR A 96 -15.44 0.23 4.39
N ALA A 97 -14.31 -0.22 4.94
CA ALA A 97 -13.05 0.49 4.93
C ALA A 97 -12.51 0.53 3.49
N GLY A 98 -12.25 1.74 2.98
CA GLY A 98 -11.57 1.90 1.70
C GLY A 98 -10.16 1.32 1.74
N ARG A 99 -9.66 0.80 0.61
CA ARG A 99 -8.31 0.20 0.50
C ARG A 99 -7.19 1.23 0.29
N GLY A 100 -7.27 2.38 0.94
CA GLY A 100 -6.39 3.53 0.71
C GLY A 100 -6.62 4.21 -0.65
N ALA A 101 -6.00 5.37 -0.86
CA ALA A 101 -6.09 6.10 -2.13
C ALA A 101 -5.24 5.42 -3.21
N ARG A 102 -5.83 5.21 -4.40
CA ARG A 102 -5.11 4.75 -5.60
C ARG A 102 -4.13 5.83 -6.07
N ARG A 103 -3.03 5.41 -6.70
CA ARG A 103 -2.00 6.31 -7.24
C ARG A 103 -2.29 6.71 -8.68
N ASP A 104 -1.57 7.70 -9.19
CA ASP A 104 -1.84 8.29 -10.50
C ASP A 104 -1.81 7.26 -11.63
N PHE A 105 -0.85 6.32 -11.59
CA PHE A 105 -0.76 5.23 -12.56
C PHE A 105 -1.88 4.19 -12.38
N ASP A 106 -2.32 3.89 -11.15
CA ASP A 106 -3.42 2.95 -10.89
C ASP A 106 -4.74 3.52 -11.43
N LEU A 107 -4.95 4.83 -11.29
CA LEU A 107 -6.13 5.53 -11.80
C LEU A 107 -6.15 5.55 -13.33
N LYS A 108 -5.00 5.79 -13.97
CA LYS A 108 -4.86 5.75 -15.44
C LYS A 108 -5.14 4.36 -15.98
N GLN A 109 -4.52 3.33 -15.40
CA GLN A 109 -4.75 1.94 -15.78
C GLN A 109 -6.22 1.56 -15.58
N GLN A 110 -6.83 1.94 -14.45
CA GLN A 110 -8.24 1.71 -14.21
C GLN A 110 -9.13 2.38 -15.27
N ALA A 111 -8.84 3.63 -15.63
CA ALA A 111 -9.62 4.36 -16.63
C ALA A 111 -9.50 3.71 -18.01
N GLU A 112 -8.31 3.24 -18.39
CA GLU A 112 -8.07 2.52 -19.65
C GLU A 112 -8.84 1.20 -19.70
N PHE A 113 -8.76 0.38 -18.64
CA PHE A 113 -9.58 -0.81 -18.52
C PHE A 113 -11.08 -0.51 -18.57
N MET A 114 -11.53 0.60 -17.98
CA MET A 114 -12.95 0.95 -18.01
C MET A 114 -13.40 1.42 -19.39
N LYS A 115 -12.53 1.98 -20.22
CA LYS A 115 -12.88 2.34 -21.61
C LYS A 115 -13.24 1.13 -22.48
N SER A 116 -12.69 -0.05 -22.19
CA SER A 116 -13.09 -1.28 -22.89
C SER A 116 -14.43 -1.85 -22.39
N VAL A 117 -14.92 -1.36 -21.25
CA VAL A 117 -16.17 -1.82 -20.62
C VAL A 117 -17.30 -0.79 -20.79
N ASN A 118 -16.98 0.50 -20.83
CA ASN A 118 -17.93 1.59 -21.01
C ASN A 118 -17.27 2.83 -21.66
N ASP A 119 -18.08 3.63 -22.37
CA ASP A 119 -17.61 4.84 -23.06
C ASP A 119 -17.10 5.92 -22.10
N SER A 120 -17.59 5.92 -20.86
CA SER A 120 -17.26 6.95 -19.87
C SER A 120 -15.85 6.83 -19.29
N GLY A 121 -15.19 5.67 -19.45
CA GLY A 121 -13.88 5.36 -18.84
C GLY A 121 -13.88 5.40 -17.30
N LYS A 122 -15.05 5.45 -16.66
CA LYS A 122 -15.21 5.52 -15.20
C LYS A 122 -15.73 4.19 -14.67
N ALA A 123 -15.25 3.80 -13.49
CA ALA A 123 -15.76 2.62 -12.82
C ALA A 123 -17.20 2.82 -12.36
N PHE A 124 -18.03 1.78 -12.49
CA PHE A 124 -19.39 1.76 -11.97
C PHE A 124 -19.37 2.00 -10.45
N ARG A 125 -19.74 3.20 -10.00
CA ARG A 125 -19.96 3.46 -8.59
C ARG A 125 -21.33 2.92 -8.22
N ARG A 126 -21.40 1.80 -7.50
CA ARG A 126 -22.58 1.49 -6.71
C ARG A 126 -22.73 2.60 -5.67
N LYS A 127 -23.83 3.37 -5.71
CA LYS A 127 -24.16 4.29 -4.61
C LYS A 127 -24.26 3.43 -3.34
N LYS A 128 -23.59 3.86 -2.27
CA LYS A 128 -23.80 3.24 -0.95
C LYS A 128 -25.30 3.38 -0.65
N PRO A 129 -26.01 2.31 -0.24
CA PRO A 129 -27.36 2.46 0.27
C PRO A 129 -27.32 3.49 1.40
N THR A 130 -28.20 4.48 1.32
CA THR A 130 -28.39 5.52 2.34
C THR A 130 -28.80 4.92 3.66
#